data_AF-A0A357I5Q4-F1
#
_entry.id   AF-A0A357I5Q4-F1
#
_cell.length_a   1.000
_cell.length_b   1.000
_cell.length_c   1.000
_cell.angle_alpha   90.00
_cell.angle_beta   90.00
_cell.angle_gamma   90.00
#
_symmetry.space_group_name_H-M   'P 1'
#
loop_
_entity.id
_entity.type
_entity.pdbx_description
1 polymer ?
#
loop_
_entity_poly.entity_id
_entity_poly.type
_entity_poly.pdbx_seq_one_letter_code
_entity_poly.pdbx_strand_id
1 'polypeptide(L)'
;MAKSVSGGVANQPNTPYVHFGYGRNDGWFDAQIRANGERVISSPFVEEDVVNHDRIEDVSQPGVFAQDFDIDVTIYPRPDDTDQQPVASITDNGGVRISELSPYKLETVADGISEVVTLTTQSRTLELQVEGSTRNAGSPVETFKGFVAGTLAYHCEHSINSRIGNATTDMLPIFTNYSSSHASGNYTRNPDCWAYDLRQAMTCISPWNSNASNRKAGTALTKRHIANAAHYEYPVGTTVRFVTANNVTVTRTIIGKKRHPDYSSYFPDITIYLLDSDLPESITPCKVLPANYADYLPTGPKQIAALCLDQEEKALVTDLKSFSSIKASFIYPDTAEEQVLYEGKIVGDSGNPAFLIVDGELVCITLWTYGGAGAGTFLTPQISTMNQMIVDLDTAAGISTGYTLTEIDLTSYLNFSTGNYLIENSDLDNGNASLW
;
A
#
# COMPACT_ATOMS: atom_id res chain seq x y z
N MET A 1 -1.86 -40.59 67.39
CA MET A 1 -0.95 -39.46 67.65
C MET A 1 -0.68 -38.79 66.31
N ALA A 2 -1.45 -37.76 65.92
CA ALA A 2 -1.13 -36.31 65.96
C ALA A 2 -0.13 -35.87 64.85
N LYS A 3 -0.62 -35.28 63.72
CA LYS A 3 -0.55 -33.84 63.26
C LYS A 3 0.88 -33.28 63.10
N SER A 4 1.32 -32.53 62.09
CA SER A 4 0.86 -31.85 60.84
C SER A 4 2.15 -31.42 60.07
N VAL A 5 2.23 -31.18 58.75
CA VAL A 5 1.86 -29.95 57.98
C VAL A 5 1.90 -30.28 56.46
N SER A 6 1.05 -29.59 55.69
CA SER A 6 0.81 -29.60 54.24
C SER A 6 1.93 -29.02 53.34
N GLY A 7 2.00 -29.46 52.08
CA GLY A 7 2.63 -28.74 50.96
C GLY A 7 2.53 -29.52 49.65
N GLY A 8 1.81 -29.00 48.65
CA GLY A 8 1.67 -29.60 47.31
C GLY A 8 2.92 -29.41 46.45
N VAL A 9 3.18 -30.37 45.56
CA VAL A 9 4.24 -30.29 44.54
C VAL A 9 3.64 -30.55 43.16
N ALA A 10 4.01 -29.68 42.23
CA ALA A 10 3.56 -29.60 40.84
C ALA A 10 3.87 -30.85 40.02
N ASN A 11 3.02 -31.10 39.02
CA ASN A 11 3.25 -32.07 37.93
C ASN A 11 4.60 -31.80 37.25
N GLN A 12 5.52 -32.76 37.31
CA GLN A 12 6.68 -32.83 36.42
C GLN A 12 6.20 -33.26 35.01
N PRO A 13 6.75 -32.70 33.92
CA PRO A 13 6.42 -33.13 32.57
C PRO A 13 6.94 -34.56 32.32
N ASN A 14 6.13 -35.39 31.67
CA ASN A 14 6.50 -36.75 31.25
C ASN A 14 7.68 -36.70 30.28
N THR A 15 8.89 -36.98 30.73
CA THR A 15 10.05 -37.20 29.87
C THR A 15 9.91 -38.56 29.17
N PRO A 16 9.96 -38.65 27.83
CA PRO A 16 9.90 -39.93 27.15
C PRO A 16 11.20 -40.71 27.39
N TYR A 17 11.07 -41.91 27.95
CA TYR A 17 12.15 -42.90 28.03
C TYR A 17 11.87 -43.98 26.99
N VAL A 18 12.88 -44.35 26.21
CA VAL A 18 12.78 -45.47 25.27
C VAL A 18 13.73 -46.56 25.75
N HIS A 19 13.16 -47.64 26.27
CA HIS A 19 13.92 -48.81 26.70
C HIS A 19 14.13 -49.76 25.51
N PHE A 20 15.38 -50.05 25.17
CA PHE A 20 15.71 -51.01 24.11
C PHE A 20 16.23 -52.33 24.69
N GLY A 21 15.78 -53.44 24.10
CA GLY A 21 15.91 -54.80 24.65
C GLY A 21 17.28 -55.48 24.53
N TYR A 22 17.40 -56.62 25.22
CA TYR A 22 18.62 -57.40 25.49
C TYR A 22 19.33 -58.03 24.28
N GLY A 23 20.67 -58.01 24.32
CA GLY A 23 21.54 -58.99 23.67
C GLY A 23 22.12 -59.96 24.71
N ARG A 24 22.13 -61.27 24.43
CA ARG A 24 22.82 -62.23 25.31
C ARG A 24 24.33 -61.93 25.32
N ASN A 25 24.83 -61.64 26.51
CA ASN A 25 26.22 -61.50 26.97
C ASN A 25 26.78 -60.08 27.21
N ASP A 26 26.16 -58.97 26.83
CA ASP A 26 26.91 -57.69 26.80
C ASP A 26 26.25 -56.49 27.53
N GLY A 27 25.30 -56.73 28.44
CA GLY A 27 24.63 -55.65 29.20
C GLY A 27 23.47 -55.01 28.44
N TRP A 28 22.91 -53.94 28.99
CA TRP A 28 21.80 -53.17 28.41
C TRP A 28 22.10 -51.67 28.53
N PHE A 29 21.53 -50.84 27.66
CA PHE A 29 21.75 -49.39 27.67
C PHE A 29 20.41 -48.67 27.80
N ASP A 30 20.43 -47.56 28.53
CA ASP A 30 19.38 -46.55 28.50
C ASP A 30 19.89 -45.33 27.75
N ALA A 31 19.07 -44.84 26.83
CA ALA A 31 19.28 -43.53 26.21
C ALA A 31 18.18 -42.60 26.70
N GLN A 32 18.59 -41.44 27.20
CA GLN A 32 17.68 -40.38 27.54
C GLN A 32 17.93 -39.19 26.63
N ILE A 33 16.92 -38.88 25.81
CA ILE A 33 16.90 -37.65 25.04
C ILE A 33 16.24 -36.60 25.91
N ARG A 34 16.93 -35.50 26.17
CA ARG A 34 16.39 -34.37 26.91
C ARG A 34 16.36 -33.17 25.97
N ALA A 35 15.19 -32.52 25.88
CA ALA A 35 15.15 -31.17 25.35
C ALA A 35 15.89 -30.27 26.37
N ASN A 36 17.02 -29.69 25.96
CA ASN A 36 17.86 -28.88 26.85
C ASN A 36 17.34 -27.44 26.95
N GLY A 37 16.45 -27.06 26.03
CA GLY A 37 15.73 -25.80 26.03
C GLY A 37 15.38 -25.39 24.60
N GLU A 38 14.47 -24.42 24.49
CA GLU A 38 14.35 -23.62 23.28
C GLU A 38 15.38 -22.49 23.38
N ARG A 39 16.24 -22.34 22.37
CA ARG A 39 17.13 -21.19 22.29
C ARG A 39 16.59 -20.23 21.23
N VAL A 40 16.24 -19.03 21.68
CA VAL A 40 15.99 -17.88 20.80
C VAL A 40 17.34 -17.45 20.23
N ILE A 41 17.58 -17.71 18.95
CA ILE A 41 18.83 -17.30 18.29
C ILE A 41 18.73 -15.81 17.86
N SER A 42 17.51 -15.33 17.64
CA SER A 42 17.16 -13.92 17.51
C SER A 42 15.72 -13.68 17.98
N SER A 43 15.46 -12.57 18.69
CA SER A 43 14.12 -12.23 19.18
C SER A 43 13.23 -11.77 18.04
N PRO A 44 12.06 -12.39 17.79
CA PRO A 44 11.02 -11.77 16.98
C PRO A 44 10.27 -10.71 17.76
N PHE A 45 9.69 -9.75 17.05
CA PHE A 45 9.01 -8.57 17.57
C PHE A 45 9.95 -7.49 18.08
N VAL A 46 10.46 -6.71 17.12
CA VAL A 46 10.60 -5.29 17.34
C VAL A 46 9.54 -4.65 16.45
N GLU A 47 8.46 -4.14 17.06
CA GLU A 47 7.56 -3.20 16.39
C GLU A 47 8.30 -1.87 16.42
N GLU A 48 9.08 -1.61 15.38
CA GLU A 48 9.74 -0.32 15.19
C GLU A 48 9.07 0.37 14.01
N ASP A 49 8.64 1.61 14.26
CA ASP A 49 8.25 2.53 13.20
C ASP A 49 9.50 2.85 12.38
N VAL A 50 9.57 2.31 11.16
CA VAL A 50 10.62 2.65 10.21
C VAL A 50 10.10 3.75 9.30
N VAL A 51 10.86 4.85 9.23
CA VAL A 51 10.55 5.94 8.32
C VAL A 51 11.26 5.74 6.99
N ASN A 52 10.49 5.52 5.94
CA ASN A 52 10.97 5.28 4.58
C ASN A 52 10.47 6.39 3.65
N HIS A 53 11.33 7.38 3.40
CA HIS A 53 11.02 8.58 2.64
C HIS A 53 9.77 9.32 3.17
N ASP A 54 8.62 9.16 2.51
CA ASP A 54 7.36 9.80 2.83
C ASP A 54 6.40 8.93 3.64
N ARG A 55 6.84 7.75 4.10
CA ARG A 55 6.00 6.79 4.82
C ARG A 55 6.57 6.37 6.17
N ILE A 56 5.65 5.97 7.04
CA ILE A 56 5.91 5.29 8.30
C ILE A 56 5.38 3.86 8.12
N GLU A 57 6.23 2.87 8.37
CA GLU A 57 5.92 1.45 8.22
C GLU A 57 6.30 0.68 9.49
N ASP A 58 5.41 -0.20 9.97
CA ASP A 58 5.76 -1.24 10.95
C ASP A 58 6.53 -2.35 10.24
N VAL A 59 7.71 -2.68 10.72
CA VAL A 59 8.46 -3.84 10.23
C VAL A 59 8.36 -4.99 11.22
N SER A 60 7.61 -6.03 10.88
CA SER A 60 7.58 -7.26 11.68
C SER A 60 8.50 -8.33 11.07
N GLN A 61 9.48 -8.82 11.84
CA GLN A 61 10.33 -9.93 11.44
C GLN A 61 9.89 -11.24 12.11
N PRO A 62 9.71 -12.35 11.37
CA PRO A 62 9.43 -13.64 11.97
C PRO A 62 10.66 -14.21 12.69
N GLY A 63 10.43 -14.83 13.85
CA GLY A 63 11.50 -15.30 14.72
C GLY A 63 12.08 -16.64 14.31
N VAL A 64 13.35 -16.85 14.66
CA VAL A 64 14.03 -18.14 14.48
C VAL A 64 14.08 -18.86 15.83
N PHE A 65 13.50 -20.05 15.87
CA PHE A 65 13.58 -20.95 17.02
C PHE A 65 14.42 -22.17 16.64
N ALA A 66 15.41 -22.50 17.46
CA ALA A 66 16.04 -23.81 17.45
C ALA A 66 15.74 -24.52 18.77
N GLN A 67 15.49 -25.82 18.68
CA GLN A 67 15.38 -26.68 19.84
C GLN A 67 16.69 -27.46 19.96
N ASP A 68 17.43 -27.20 21.03
CA ASP A 68 18.67 -27.92 21.34
C ASP A 68 18.31 -29.22 22.06
N PHE A 69 18.90 -30.35 21.62
CA PHE A 69 18.69 -31.66 22.22
C PHE A 69 20.00 -32.18 22.81
N ASP A 70 19.95 -32.59 24.09
CA ASP A 70 21.02 -33.37 24.69
C ASP A 70 20.64 -34.85 24.59
N ILE A 71 21.60 -35.68 24.19
CA ILE A 71 21.45 -37.15 24.18
C ILE A 71 22.40 -37.72 25.22
N ASP A 72 21.86 -38.12 26.36
CA ASP A 72 22.61 -38.86 27.39
C ASP A 72 22.45 -40.36 27.16
N VAL A 73 23.55 -41.07 26.95
CA VAL A 73 23.54 -42.54 26.83
C VAL A 73 24.28 -43.15 28.01
N THR A 74 23.57 -43.99 28.77
CA THR A 74 24.09 -44.72 29.94
C THR A 74 24.07 -46.22 29.68
N ILE A 75 25.20 -46.89 29.94
CA ILE A 75 25.36 -48.33 29.71
C ILE A 75 25.45 -49.06 31.04
N TYR A 76 24.66 -50.11 31.20
CA TYR A 76 24.58 -50.94 32.40
C TYR A 76 25.11 -52.36 32.16
N PRO A 77 25.68 -52.99 33.21
CA PRO A 77 26.13 -54.38 33.15
C PRO A 77 24.93 -55.35 33.17
N ARG A 78 25.22 -56.65 33.09
CA ARG A 78 24.23 -57.71 32.89
C ARG A 78 23.17 -57.79 34.01
N PRO A 79 21.96 -58.31 33.71
CA PRO A 79 20.88 -58.40 34.69
C PRO A 79 21.13 -59.39 35.85
N ASP A 80 22.16 -60.23 35.79
CA ASP A 80 22.55 -61.16 36.86
C ASP A 80 23.61 -60.58 37.82
N ASP A 81 24.11 -59.37 37.58
CA ASP A 81 25.01 -58.66 38.49
C ASP A 81 24.20 -57.88 39.53
N THR A 82 24.37 -58.21 40.81
CA THR A 82 23.55 -57.66 41.90
C THR A 82 23.84 -56.20 42.22
N ASP A 83 24.83 -55.60 41.55
CA ASP A 83 25.21 -54.20 41.69
C ASP A 83 24.94 -53.46 40.37
N GLN A 84 23.78 -52.81 40.27
CA GLN A 84 23.33 -52.06 39.09
C GLN A 84 24.03 -50.70 38.96
N GLN A 85 25.36 -50.69 38.94
CA GLN A 85 26.14 -49.47 38.74
C GLN A 85 26.46 -49.29 37.24
N PRO A 86 26.30 -48.08 36.69
CA PRO A 86 26.59 -47.81 35.28
C PRO A 86 28.09 -47.98 34.98
N VAL A 87 28.40 -48.57 33.83
CA VAL A 87 29.79 -48.89 33.42
C VAL A 87 30.40 -47.80 32.53
N ALA A 88 29.57 -46.99 31.88
CA ALA A 88 29.97 -45.84 31.08
C ALA A 88 28.78 -44.87 30.89
N SER A 89 29.10 -43.57 30.82
CA SER A 89 28.16 -42.48 30.49
C SER A 89 28.80 -41.56 29.45
N ILE A 90 28.05 -41.20 28.40
CA ILE A 90 28.47 -40.24 27.39
C ILE A 90 27.48 -39.07 27.41
N THR A 91 28.02 -37.86 27.57
CA THR A 91 27.27 -36.59 27.50
C THR A 91 28.03 -35.65 26.57
N ASP A 92 27.39 -35.17 25.51
CA ASP A 92 27.97 -34.14 24.64
C ASP A 92 27.77 -32.76 25.25
N ASN A 93 28.54 -32.45 26.29
CA ASN A 93 28.59 -31.11 26.84
C ASN A 93 29.77 -30.35 26.23
N GLY A 94 29.56 -29.80 25.03
CA GLY A 94 30.35 -28.70 24.48
C GLY A 94 31.87 -28.84 24.60
N GLY A 95 32.43 -29.85 23.93
CA GLY A 95 33.87 -29.90 23.63
C GLY A 95 34.65 -31.07 24.23
N VAL A 96 34.43 -32.29 23.74
CA VAL A 96 35.41 -33.39 23.84
C VAL A 96 35.49 -34.12 22.49
N ARG A 97 36.73 -34.25 21.98
CA ARG A 97 37.03 -34.97 20.74
C ARG A 97 36.82 -36.47 20.92
N ILE A 98 35.88 -37.05 20.18
CA ILE A 98 35.65 -38.50 20.14
C ILE A 98 36.60 -39.10 19.09
N SER A 99 37.82 -39.49 19.49
CA SER A 99 38.82 -40.06 18.59
C SER A 99 38.92 -41.59 18.62
N GLU A 100 38.03 -42.29 19.31
CA GLU A 100 38.07 -43.75 19.39
C GLU A 100 36.69 -44.36 19.24
N LEU A 101 36.09 -44.23 18.05
CA LEU A 101 35.13 -45.17 17.44
C LEU A 101 34.96 -44.69 15.99
N SER A 102 35.27 -45.55 15.03
CA SER A 102 35.21 -45.25 13.59
C SER A 102 34.23 -46.21 12.92
N PRO A 103 33.35 -45.78 11.99
CA PRO A 103 33.12 -44.42 11.48
C PRO A 103 31.73 -43.84 11.87
N TYR A 104 31.70 -42.59 12.33
CA TYR A 104 30.49 -41.76 12.35
C TYR A 104 30.33 -41.07 10.97
N LYS A 105 29.10 -40.85 10.50
CA LYS A 105 28.82 -40.14 9.24
C LYS A 105 27.80 -39.03 9.47
N LEU A 106 28.14 -37.81 9.09
CA LEU A 106 27.27 -36.63 9.09
C LEU A 106 26.68 -36.44 7.69
N GLU A 107 25.35 -36.36 7.58
CA GLU A 107 24.66 -36.01 6.32
C GLU A 107 23.65 -34.88 6.55
N THR A 108 23.73 -33.84 5.71
CA THR A 108 22.78 -32.73 5.68
C THR A 108 21.72 -33.02 4.62
N VAL A 109 20.44 -32.78 4.92
CA VAL A 109 19.36 -32.83 3.93
C VAL A 109 18.74 -31.44 3.79
N ALA A 110 18.26 -31.08 2.59
CA ALA A 110 17.67 -29.76 2.37
C ALA A 110 16.34 -29.64 3.15
N ASP A 111 16.20 -28.51 3.85
CA ASP A 111 15.16 -28.17 4.85
C ASP A 111 15.15 -29.07 6.09
N GLY A 112 16.15 -28.87 6.95
CA GLY A 112 16.28 -29.47 8.27
C GLY A 112 17.69 -30.00 8.53
N ILE A 113 18.20 -29.84 9.76
CA ILE A 113 19.40 -30.56 10.19
C ILE A 113 18.93 -31.82 10.91
N SER A 114 19.06 -32.98 10.27
CA SER A 114 18.93 -34.27 10.93
C SER A 114 20.32 -34.74 11.35
N GLU A 115 20.49 -35.13 12.61
CA GLU A 115 21.72 -35.78 13.07
C GLU A 115 21.46 -37.29 13.18
N VAL A 116 22.31 -38.08 12.50
CA VAL A 116 22.30 -39.54 12.62
C VAL A 116 23.51 -39.94 13.43
N VAL A 117 23.26 -40.40 14.66
CA VAL A 117 24.31 -40.91 15.54
C VAL A 117 24.37 -42.43 15.38
N THR A 118 25.43 -42.92 14.76
CA THR A 118 25.67 -44.35 14.56
C THR A 118 26.68 -44.89 15.58
N LEU A 119 26.24 -45.75 16.49
CA LEU A 119 27.10 -46.42 17.47
C LEU A 119 27.37 -47.85 17.03
N THR A 120 28.64 -48.21 16.81
CA THR A 120 29.04 -49.55 16.35
C THR A 120 29.87 -50.28 17.40
N THR A 121 29.49 -51.52 17.71
CA THR A 121 30.29 -52.46 18.52
C THR A 121 30.89 -53.55 17.63
N GLN A 122 31.73 -54.44 18.17
CA GLN A 122 32.36 -55.53 17.40
C GLN A 122 31.36 -56.49 16.71
N SER A 123 30.07 -56.45 17.05
CA SER A 123 29.09 -57.40 16.51
C SER A 123 27.77 -56.80 16.00
N ARG A 124 27.45 -55.53 16.27
CA ARG A 124 26.21 -54.84 15.80
C ARG A 124 26.33 -53.32 15.74
N THR A 125 25.45 -52.70 14.95
CA THR A 125 25.31 -51.24 14.77
C THR A 125 23.94 -50.76 15.26
N LEU A 126 23.91 -49.61 15.96
CA LEU A 126 22.70 -48.87 16.32
C LEU A 126 22.70 -47.52 15.59
N GLU A 127 21.58 -47.19 14.94
CA GLU A 127 21.37 -45.89 14.30
C GLU A 127 20.28 -45.13 15.08
N LEU A 128 20.61 -43.92 15.54
CA LEU A 128 19.68 -42.99 16.15
C LEU A 128 19.51 -41.81 15.20
N GLN A 129 18.30 -41.65 14.65
CA GLN A 129 17.93 -40.49 13.83
C GLN A 129 17.21 -39.48 14.72
N VAL A 130 17.79 -38.29 14.88
CA VAL A 130 17.16 -37.16 15.58
C VAL A 130 16.77 -36.11 14.54
N GLU A 131 15.47 -35.85 14.44
CA GLU A 131 14.92 -34.85 13.53
C GLU A 131 14.71 -33.53 14.28
N GLY A 132 15.56 -32.53 14.00
CA GLY A 132 15.32 -31.15 14.40
C GLY A 132 14.53 -30.42 13.31
N SER A 133 13.34 -29.91 13.62
CA SER A 133 12.60 -29.07 12.67
C SER A 133 13.09 -27.62 12.75
N THR A 134 13.82 -27.16 11.74
CA THR A 134 13.99 -25.71 11.49
C THR A 134 12.79 -25.20 10.69
N ARG A 135 12.13 -24.14 11.17
CA ARG A 135 11.14 -23.41 10.38
C ARG A 135 11.86 -22.28 9.64
N ASN A 136 11.79 -22.27 8.30
CA ASN A 136 12.28 -21.14 7.52
C ASN A 136 11.50 -19.87 7.92
N ALA A 137 12.22 -18.81 8.31
CA ALA A 137 11.65 -17.52 8.61
C ALA A 137 10.93 -16.99 7.35
N GLY A 138 9.69 -16.52 7.49
CA GLY A 138 9.03 -15.78 6.42
C GLY A 138 9.76 -14.49 6.07
N SER A 139 9.42 -13.85 4.96
CA SER A 139 9.89 -12.48 4.70
C SER A 139 9.33 -11.53 5.76
N PRO A 140 10.08 -10.46 6.12
CA PRO A 140 9.53 -9.36 6.92
C PRO A 140 8.21 -8.86 6.33
N VAL A 141 7.25 -8.52 7.18
CA VAL A 141 5.99 -7.89 6.76
C VAL A 141 6.04 -6.42 7.15
N GLU A 142 6.06 -5.55 6.15
CA GLU A 142 5.91 -4.10 6.26
C GLU A 142 4.42 -3.73 6.25
N THR A 143 3.95 -3.04 7.28
CA THR A 143 2.57 -2.54 7.36
C THR A 143 2.57 -1.01 7.34
N PHE A 144 1.89 -0.41 6.36
CA PHE A 144 1.78 1.04 6.27
C PHE A 144 0.99 1.62 7.46
N LYS A 145 1.56 2.63 8.13
CA LYS A 145 0.93 3.35 9.25
C LYS A 145 0.40 4.72 8.85
N GLY A 146 1.05 5.35 7.88
CA GLY A 146 0.71 6.69 7.45
C GLY A 146 1.87 7.39 6.75
N PHE A 147 1.60 8.62 6.33
CA PHE A 147 2.60 9.46 5.70
C PHE A 147 3.35 10.31 6.73
N VAL A 148 4.60 10.63 6.42
CA VAL A 148 5.45 11.50 7.25
C VAL A 148 4.95 12.95 7.16
N ALA A 149 4.79 13.60 8.32
CA ALA A 149 4.35 14.99 8.38
C ALA A 149 5.26 15.92 7.55
N GLY A 150 4.67 16.92 6.89
CA GLY A 150 5.39 17.86 6.01
C GLY A 150 5.70 17.34 4.59
N THR A 151 5.42 16.07 4.30
CA THR A 151 5.49 15.54 2.93
C THR A 151 4.27 15.92 2.11
N LEU A 152 4.39 15.88 0.79
CA LEU A 152 3.26 16.10 -0.11
C LEU A 152 2.17 15.04 0.08
N ALA A 153 2.56 13.78 0.27
CA ALA A 153 1.62 12.67 0.48
C ALA A 153 0.78 12.89 1.75
N TYR A 154 1.43 13.23 2.86
CA TYR A 154 0.73 13.60 4.10
C TYR A 154 -0.23 14.77 3.90
N HIS A 155 0.19 15.81 3.17
CA HIS A 155 -0.66 16.98 2.95
C HIS A 155 -1.91 16.66 2.13
N CYS A 156 -1.76 15.88 1.05
CA CYS A 156 -2.88 15.47 0.21
C CYS A 156 -3.90 14.65 1.01
N GLU A 157 -3.40 13.66 1.76
CA GLU A 157 -4.18 12.81 2.65
C GLU A 157 -4.93 13.64 3.71
N HIS A 158 -4.18 14.47 4.43
CA HIS A 158 -4.73 15.33 5.49
C HIS A 158 -5.76 16.33 4.97
N SER A 159 -5.60 16.82 3.74
CA SER A 159 -6.55 17.74 3.11
C SER A 159 -7.94 17.10 2.99
N ILE A 160 -8.05 15.81 2.71
CA ILE A 160 -9.36 15.13 2.70
C ILE A 160 -9.79 14.78 4.11
N ASN A 161 -8.92 14.12 4.89
CA ASN A 161 -9.28 13.60 6.21
C ASN A 161 -9.70 14.68 7.21
N SER A 162 -9.16 15.90 7.08
CA SER A 162 -9.58 17.05 7.89
C SER A 162 -11.00 17.57 7.57
N ARG A 163 -11.56 17.25 6.40
CA ARG A 163 -12.90 17.69 5.95
C ARG A 163 -14.01 16.68 6.19
N ILE A 164 -13.68 15.39 6.27
CA ILE A 164 -14.67 14.30 6.23
C ILE A 164 -15.05 13.73 7.61
N GLY A 165 -14.69 14.41 8.70
CA GLY A 165 -15.04 13.96 10.05
C GLY A 165 -16.56 13.78 10.21
N ASN A 166 -17.00 12.59 10.60
CA ASN A 166 -18.42 12.17 10.63
C ASN A 166 -19.11 12.19 9.26
N ALA A 167 -18.38 11.78 8.21
CA ALA A 167 -18.91 11.66 6.86
C ALA A 167 -20.24 10.89 6.81
N THR A 168 -21.17 11.40 5.99
CA THR A 168 -22.41 10.73 5.62
C THR A 168 -22.62 10.86 4.11
N THR A 169 -23.41 9.98 3.53
CA THR A 169 -23.71 10.02 2.08
C THR A 169 -24.42 11.31 1.65
N ASP A 170 -25.07 12.02 2.56
CA ASP A 170 -25.72 13.31 2.29
C ASP A 170 -24.70 14.44 1.99
N MET A 171 -23.43 14.23 2.36
CA MET A 171 -22.32 15.15 2.07
C MET A 171 -21.69 14.94 0.69
N LEU A 172 -22.15 13.95 -0.09
CA LEU A 172 -21.63 13.65 -1.42
C LEU A 172 -22.06 14.66 -2.51
N PRO A 173 -23.33 15.07 -2.63
CA PRO A 173 -23.79 15.81 -3.80
C PRO A 173 -23.14 17.20 -3.86
N ILE A 174 -22.51 17.53 -4.99
CA ILE A 174 -21.89 18.85 -5.21
C ILE A 174 -22.96 19.93 -5.43
N PHE A 175 -24.12 19.54 -5.97
CA PHE A 175 -25.23 20.42 -6.26
C PHE A 175 -26.52 19.94 -5.59
N THR A 176 -27.32 20.87 -5.09
CA THR A 176 -28.69 20.58 -4.69
C THR A 176 -29.56 20.41 -5.93
N ASN A 177 -30.43 19.40 -5.96
CA ASN A 177 -31.38 19.14 -7.06
C ASN A 177 -30.74 18.97 -8.45
N TYR A 178 -29.52 18.41 -8.49
CA TYR A 178 -28.67 18.30 -9.69
C TYR A 178 -29.42 17.88 -10.98
N SER A 179 -30.16 16.77 -10.95
CA SER A 179 -30.86 16.25 -12.13
C SER A 179 -31.90 17.23 -12.71
N SER A 180 -32.58 17.99 -11.84
CA SER A 180 -33.54 19.01 -12.26
C SER A 180 -32.87 20.27 -12.84
N SER A 181 -31.61 20.54 -12.47
CA SER A 181 -30.83 21.67 -12.98
C SER A 181 -30.46 21.55 -14.45
N HIS A 182 -30.48 20.35 -15.03
CA HIS A 182 -30.16 20.15 -16.45
C HIS A 182 -31.08 20.93 -17.38
N ALA A 183 -32.39 20.88 -17.12
CA ALA A 183 -33.39 21.56 -17.95
C ALA A 183 -33.36 23.07 -17.77
N SER A 184 -33.19 23.54 -16.53
CA SER A 184 -33.20 24.98 -16.21
C SER A 184 -31.87 25.68 -16.52
N GLY A 185 -30.76 24.93 -16.50
CA GLY A 185 -29.42 25.49 -16.54
C GLY A 185 -29.01 26.19 -15.24
N ASN A 186 -29.77 26.03 -14.16
CA ASN A 186 -29.50 26.67 -12.87
C ASN A 186 -29.01 25.64 -11.87
N TYR A 187 -27.73 25.73 -11.51
CA TYR A 187 -27.08 24.82 -10.57
C TYR A 187 -26.78 25.55 -9.29
N THR A 188 -27.13 24.96 -8.15
CA THR A 188 -26.87 25.52 -6.82
C THR A 188 -25.95 24.59 -6.08
N ARG A 189 -24.76 25.08 -5.71
CA ARG A 189 -23.77 24.33 -4.91
C ARG A 189 -24.39 23.92 -3.58
N ASN A 190 -24.20 22.67 -3.18
CA ASN A 190 -24.68 22.14 -1.92
C ASN A 190 -23.74 22.57 -0.78
N PRO A 191 -24.19 23.43 0.16
CA PRO A 191 -23.37 23.84 1.30
C PRO A 191 -23.02 22.68 2.25
N ASP A 192 -23.77 21.58 2.21
CA ASP A 192 -23.54 20.40 3.04
C ASP A 192 -22.55 19.42 2.40
N CYS A 193 -22.07 19.68 1.19
CA CYS A 193 -21.01 18.90 0.57
C CYS A 193 -19.72 19.01 1.39
N TRP A 194 -19.05 17.88 1.68
CA TRP A 194 -17.82 17.89 2.49
C TRP A 194 -16.69 18.73 1.86
N ALA A 195 -16.70 18.85 0.53
CA ALA A 195 -15.74 19.64 -0.25
C ALA A 195 -16.25 21.06 -0.60
N TYR A 196 -17.28 21.57 0.08
CA TYR A 196 -17.90 22.85 -0.28
C TYR A 196 -16.94 24.06 -0.20
N ASP A 197 -15.96 24.02 0.69
CA ASP A 197 -14.92 25.04 0.78
C ASP A 197 -14.04 25.10 -0.48
N LEU A 198 -13.90 23.98 -1.20
CA LEU A 198 -13.19 23.85 -2.48
C LEU A 198 -14.02 24.28 -3.71
N ARG A 199 -15.26 24.76 -3.53
CA ARG A 199 -16.17 25.09 -4.65
C ARG A 199 -15.60 26.03 -5.72
N GLN A 200 -14.63 26.89 -5.38
CA GLN A 200 -13.92 27.72 -6.36
C GLN A 200 -12.98 26.88 -7.23
N ALA A 201 -12.20 25.97 -6.65
CA ALA A 201 -11.33 25.07 -7.39
C ALA A 201 -12.13 24.04 -8.22
N MET A 202 -13.31 23.64 -7.73
CA MET A 202 -14.24 22.74 -8.44
C MET A 202 -14.99 23.40 -9.61
N THR A 203 -14.74 24.66 -9.91
CA THR A 203 -15.36 25.33 -11.08
C THR A 203 -14.80 24.82 -12.42
N CYS A 204 -13.67 24.10 -12.41
CA CYS A 204 -13.11 23.44 -13.59
C CYS A 204 -13.94 22.26 -14.11
N ILE A 205 -14.88 21.75 -13.32
CA ILE A 205 -15.70 20.59 -13.66
C ILE A 205 -16.96 21.06 -14.39
N SER A 206 -17.24 20.42 -15.52
CA SER A 206 -18.48 20.62 -16.29
C SER A 206 -19.56 19.62 -15.85
N PRO A 207 -20.58 20.04 -15.08
CA PRO A 207 -21.67 19.15 -14.67
C PRO A 207 -22.63 18.75 -15.79
N TRP A 208 -22.51 19.33 -16.99
CA TRP A 208 -23.45 19.03 -18.06
C TRP A 208 -22.92 19.36 -19.44
N ASN A 209 -23.31 18.56 -20.42
CA ASN A 209 -23.14 18.84 -21.83
C ASN A 209 -24.38 18.45 -22.67
N SER A 210 -24.50 19.05 -23.85
CA SER A 210 -25.64 18.82 -24.75
C SER A 210 -25.61 17.47 -25.48
N ASN A 211 -24.52 16.72 -25.40
CA ASN A 211 -24.38 15.44 -26.10
C ASN A 211 -24.94 14.26 -25.28
N ALA A 212 -24.69 14.25 -23.97
CA ALA A 212 -25.07 13.15 -23.08
C ALA A 212 -25.50 13.61 -21.68
N SER A 213 -25.90 14.88 -21.53
CA SER A 213 -26.24 15.50 -20.24
C SER A 213 -25.14 15.36 -19.20
N ASN A 214 -25.33 14.53 -18.18
CA ASN A 214 -24.42 14.33 -17.05
C ASN A 214 -23.31 13.31 -17.31
N ARG A 215 -23.26 12.71 -18.50
CA ARG A 215 -22.21 11.78 -18.92
C ARG A 215 -21.25 12.45 -19.86
N LYS A 216 -20.06 11.84 -20.05
CA LYS A 216 -18.94 12.43 -20.82
C LYS A 216 -18.55 13.72 -20.14
N ALA A 217 -17.76 13.67 -19.08
CA ALA A 217 -17.42 14.88 -18.34
C ALA A 217 -16.58 15.86 -19.19
N GLY A 218 -16.36 17.06 -18.68
CA GLY A 218 -15.42 18.01 -19.25
C GLY A 218 -14.65 18.72 -18.15
N THR A 219 -13.34 18.61 -18.16
CA THR A 219 -12.49 19.24 -17.13
C THR A 219 -11.67 20.36 -17.77
N ALA A 220 -11.84 21.59 -17.30
CA ALA A 220 -11.10 22.74 -17.77
C ALA A 220 -9.64 22.69 -17.29
N LEU A 221 -8.71 22.66 -18.24
CA LEU A 221 -7.26 22.66 -18.00
C LEU A 221 -6.63 24.05 -18.23
N THR A 222 -7.25 24.86 -19.09
CA THR A 222 -6.88 26.26 -19.31
C THR A 222 -8.15 27.11 -19.44
N LYS A 223 -8.01 28.42 -19.66
CA LYS A 223 -9.17 29.30 -19.90
C LYS A 223 -9.94 28.93 -21.17
N ARG A 224 -9.36 28.24 -22.16
CA ARG A 224 -10.06 27.93 -23.43
C ARG A 224 -10.09 26.46 -23.81
N HIS A 225 -9.54 25.59 -22.96
CA HIS A 225 -9.36 24.18 -23.26
C HIS A 225 -9.86 23.28 -22.16
N ILE A 226 -10.58 22.24 -22.55
CA ILE A 226 -11.09 21.20 -21.65
C ILE A 226 -10.59 19.84 -22.11
N ALA A 227 -10.51 18.89 -21.18
CA ALA A 227 -10.16 17.51 -21.47
C ALA A 227 -11.31 16.54 -21.13
N ASN A 228 -11.36 15.44 -21.88
CA ASN A 228 -12.25 14.29 -21.66
C ASN A 228 -11.52 13.04 -22.16
N ALA A 229 -12.01 11.85 -21.81
CA ALA A 229 -11.51 10.58 -22.31
C ALA A 229 -11.68 10.45 -23.83
N ALA A 230 -10.65 9.95 -24.51
CA ALA A 230 -10.63 9.74 -25.96
C ALA A 230 -11.55 8.61 -26.44
N HIS A 231 -11.84 7.64 -25.59
CA HIS A 231 -12.83 6.60 -25.89
C HIS A 231 -14.27 7.10 -25.75
N TYR A 232 -14.48 8.30 -25.16
CA TYR A 232 -15.80 8.81 -24.83
C TYR A 232 -16.02 10.27 -25.26
N GLU A 233 -15.57 10.61 -26.46
CA GLU A 233 -15.50 11.99 -26.95
C GLU A 233 -16.83 12.72 -27.20
N TYR A 234 -16.73 14.06 -27.25
CA TYR A 234 -17.74 14.95 -27.80
C TYR A 234 -17.62 15.10 -29.33
N PRO A 235 -18.74 15.35 -30.03
CA PRO A 235 -18.73 16.00 -31.34
C PRO A 235 -18.47 17.51 -31.22
N VAL A 236 -17.87 18.11 -32.26
CA VAL A 236 -17.82 19.57 -32.42
C VAL A 236 -19.25 20.11 -32.51
N GLY A 237 -19.50 21.27 -31.91
CA GLY A 237 -20.83 21.85 -31.71
C GLY A 237 -21.49 21.43 -30.40
N THR A 238 -20.90 20.51 -29.62
CA THR A 238 -21.38 20.21 -28.26
C THR A 238 -21.27 21.44 -27.39
N THR A 239 -22.31 21.74 -26.62
CA THR A 239 -22.30 22.77 -25.60
C THR A 239 -21.97 22.15 -24.25
N VAL A 240 -21.09 22.77 -23.47
CA VAL A 240 -20.73 22.40 -22.10
C VAL A 240 -21.07 23.53 -21.15
N ARG A 241 -21.38 23.20 -19.88
CA ARG A 241 -21.67 24.18 -18.83
C ARG A 241 -20.65 24.07 -17.72
N PHE A 242 -20.20 25.20 -17.21
CA PHE A 242 -19.46 25.33 -15.97
C PHE A 242 -20.29 26.10 -14.96
N VAL A 243 -20.03 25.89 -13.67
CA VAL A 243 -20.76 26.58 -12.60
C VAL A 243 -19.74 27.25 -11.69
N THR A 244 -19.84 28.57 -11.56
CA THR A 244 -18.96 29.35 -10.68
C THR A 244 -19.21 29.00 -9.20
N ALA A 245 -18.30 29.42 -8.32
CA ALA A 245 -18.50 29.29 -6.87
C ALA A 245 -19.77 29.99 -6.35
N ASN A 246 -20.29 30.95 -7.11
CA ASN A 246 -21.47 31.75 -6.78
C ASN A 246 -22.72 31.31 -7.55
N ASN A 247 -22.79 30.05 -7.99
CA ASN A 247 -23.96 29.45 -8.66
C ASN A 247 -24.32 30.10 -10.02
N VAL A 248 -23.36 30.75 -10.69
CA VAL A 248 -23.57 31.29 -12.02
C VAL A 248 -23.14 30.26 -13.06
N THR A 249 -24.02 29.96 -14.01
CA THR A 249 -23.72 29.03 -15.08
C THR A 249 -23.07 29.73 -16.27
N VAL A 250 -21.94 29.20 -16.71
CA VAL A 250 -21.16 29.65 -17.86
C VAL A 250 -21.25 28.59 -18.94
N THR A 251 -21.72 28.96 -20.12
CA THR A 251 -21.93 28.04 -21.24
C THR A 251 -20.89 28.28 -22.34
N ARG A 252 -20.32 27.22 -22.90
CA ARG A 252 -19.34 27.26 -24.00
C ARG A 252 -19.64 26.21 -25.04
N THR A 253 -19.30 26.49 -26.29
CA THR A 253 -19.42 25.54 -27.40
C THR A 253 -18.05 24.98 -27.77
N ILE A 254 -17.99 23.68 -28.01
CA ILE A 254 -16.81 23.01 -28.54
C ILE A 254 -16.68 23.35 -30.03
N ILE A 255 -15.59 23.99 -30.44
CA ILE A 255 -15.33 24.37 -31.84
C ILE A 255 -14.20 23.56 -32.49
N GLY A 256 -13.44 22.82 -31.68
CA GLY A 256 -12.38 21.93 -32.16
C GLY A 256 -12.08 20.84 -31.15
N LYS A 257 -11.50 19.74 -31.62
CA LYS A 257 -10.98 18.67 -30.76
C LYS A 257 -9.76 18.01 -31.36
N LYS A 258 -8.84 17.58 -30.49
CA LYS A 258 -7.63 16.86 -30.84
C LYS A 258 -7.51 15.70 -29.88
N ARG A 259 -7.46 14.49 -30.43
CA ARG A 259 -7.17 13.27 -29.68
C ARG A 259 -5.67 13.13 -29.49
N HIS A 260 -5.24 12.56 -28.37
CA HIS A 260 -3.83 12.23 -28.13
C HIS A 260 -3.29 11.41 -29.32
N PRO A 261 -2.14 11.79 -29.91
CA PRO A 261 -1.63 11.14 -31.13
C PRO A 261 -1.33 9.65 -30.94
N ASP A 262 -0.86 9.28 -29.75
CA ASP A 262 -0.51 7.89 -29.41
C ASP A 262 -1.69 7.08 -28.87
N TYR A 263 -2.92 7.61 -28.89
CA TYR A 263 -4.09 6.89 -28.38
C TYR A 263 -4.28 5.55 -29.10
N SER A 264 -4.07 4.47 -28.37
CA SER A 264 -4.34 3.10 -28.81
C SER A 264 -4.81 2.27 -27.62
N SER A 265 -5.87 1.48 -27.83
CA SER A 265 -6.37 0.55 -26.80
C SER A 265 -6.56 1.19 -25.42
N TYR A 266 -7.18 2.38 -25.38
CA TYR A 266 -7.45 3.16 -24.16
C TYR A 266 -6.22 3.81 -23.48
N PHE A 267 -5.08 3.97 -24.15
CA PHE A 267 -3.97 4.78 -23.63
C PHE A 267 -3.15 5.45 -24.75
N PRO A 268 -2.68 6.69 -24.55
CA PRO A 268 -3.15 7.69 -23.59
C PRO A 268 -4.57 8.16 -23.97
N ASP A 269 -5.55 7.94 -23.09
CA ASP A 269 -6.98 8.15 -23.30
C ASP A 269 -7.40 9.60 -23.02
N ILE A 270 -6.90 10.51 -23.83
CA ILE A 270 -7.11 11.95 -23.67
C ILE A 270 -7.53 12.56 -25.00
N THR A 271 -8.59 13.37 -24.96
CA THR A 271 -8.92 14.32 -26.03
C THR A 271 -9.02 15.71 -25.42
N ILE A 272 -8.31 16.66 -26.02
CA ILE A 272 -8.42 18.09 -25.71
C ILE A 272 -9.43 18.71 -26.65
N TYR A 273 -10.24 19.62 -26.13
CA TYR A 273 -11.24 20.37 -26.88
C TYR A 273 -10.97 21.86 -26.75
N LEU A 274 -11.26 22.58 -27.83
CA LEU A 274 -11.22 24.04 -27.89
C LEU A 274 -12.62 24.61 -27.70
N LEU A 275 -12.76 25.56 -26.78
CA LEU A 275 -13.97 26.31 -26.52
C LEU A 275 -14.08 27.53 -27.46
N ASP A 276 -15.31 27.91 -27.81
CA ASP A 276 -15.63 29.07 -28.66
C ASP A 276 -15.06 30.39 -28.11
N SER A 277 -14.94 30.51 -26.79
CA SER A 277 -14.43 31.69 -26.09
C SER A 277 -13.80 31.32 -24.75
N ASP A 278 -12.90 32.17 -24.25
CA ASP A 278 -12.27 31.98 -22.95
C ASP A 278 -13.32 31.92 -21.83
N LEU A 279 -13.12 31.01 -20.89
CA LEU A 279 -13.82 30.96 -19.61
C LEU A 279 -13.49 32.22 -18.80
N PRO A 280 -14.48 32.80 -18.10
CA PRO A 280 -14.27 33.98 -17.27
C PRO A 280 -13.40 33.63 -16.06
N GLU A 281 -12.82 34.65 -15.41
CA GLU A 281 -11.95 34.47 -14.23
C GLU A 281 -12.63 33.78 -13.04
N SER A 282 -13.97 33.80 -13.00
CA SER A 282 -14.75 33.06 -12.00
C SER A 282 -14.71 31.54 -12.18
N ILE A 283 -14.15 31.05 -13.28
CA ILE A 283 -13.85 29.64 -13.52
C ILE A 283 -12.33 29.46 -13.38
N THR A 284 -11.93 28.64 -12.42
CA THR A 284 -10.56 28.26 -12.12
C THR A 284 -10.26 26.95 -12.82
N PRO A 285 -9.39 26.90 -13.85
CA PRO A 285 -8.91 25.64 -14.40
C PRO A 285 -8.13 24.84 -13.34
N CYS A 286 -8.19 23.51 -13.41
CA CYS A 286 -7.38 22.67 -12.51
C CYS A 286 -5.91 22.66 -12.94
N LYS A 287 -5.03 22.32 -12.00
CA LYS A 287 -3.60 22.17 -12.24
C LYS A 287 -3.23 20.72 -12.52
N VAL A 288 -1.96 20.48 -12.83
CA VAL A 288 -1.33 19.15 -12.93
C VAL A 288 -0.09 19.10 -12.05
N LEU A 289 0.39 17.90 -11.70
CA LEU A 289 1.68 17.79 -11.01
C LEU A 289 2.82 18.24 -11.93
N PRO A 290 3.87 18.87 -11.40
CA PRO A 290 5.03 19.27 -12.20
C PRO A 290 5.85 18.07 -12.67
N ALA A 291 6.72 18.26 -13.65
CA ALA A 291 7.55 17.18 -14.20
C ALA A 291 8.44 16.47 -13.15
N ASN A 292 8.85 17.19 -12.10
CA ASN A 292 9.65 16.66 -10.98
C ASN A 292 8.81 16.14 -9.80
N TYR A 293 7.53 15.82 -10.00
CA TYR A 293 6.65 15.30 -8.94
C TYR A 293 7.23 14.07 -8.21
N ALA A 294 8.01 13.24 -8.90
CA ALA A 294 8.64 12.05 -8.33
C ALA A 294 9.63 12.39 -7.21
N ASP A 295 10.17 13.60 -7.19
CA ASP A 295 11.03 14.08 -6.11
C ASP A 295 10.23 14.35 -4.82
N TYR A 296 8.91 14.49 -4.90
CA TYR A 296 8.02 14.77 -3.76
C TYR A 296 7.15 13.56 -3.36
N LEU A 297 7.00 12.57 -4.26
CA LEU A 297 6.26 11.31 -4.07
C LEU A 297 7.14 10.10 -4.48
N PRO A 298 8.30 9.89 -3.83
CA PRO A 298 9.36 8.98 -4.31
C PRO A 298 9.00 7.51 -4.20
N THR A 299 8.16 7.13 -3.24
CA THR A 299 7.72 5.74 -3.04
C THR A 299 6.49 5.40 -3.89
N GLY A 300 6.03 6.35 -4.71
CA GLY A 300 4.72 6.35 -5.36
C GLY A 300 3.60 6.63 -4.35
N PRO A 301 2.36 6.81 -4.81
CA PRO A 301 1.22 7.03 -3.94
C PRO A 301 0.73 5.66 -3.45
N LYS A 302 1.05 5.20 -2.24
CA LYS A 302 0.32 4.08 -1.65
C LYS A 302 -0.85 4.67 -0.89
N GLN A 303 -2.02 4.67 -1.50
CA GLN A 303 -3.28 5.10 -0.89
C GLN A 303 -3.26 6.54 -0.40
N ILE A 304 -2.94 7.46 -1.30
CA ILE A 304 -3.19 8.88 -1.03
C ILE A 304 -4.64 9.16 -1.40
N ALA A 305 -5.43 9.61 -0.44
CA ALA A 305 -6.81 10.01 -0.65
C ALA A 305 -6.92 11.06 -1.77
N ALA A 306 -7.90 10.87 -2.65
CA ALA A 306 -8.15 11.71 -3.80
C ALA A 306 -9.64 12.04 -3.92
N LEU A 307 -9.93 13.31 -4.26
CA LEU A 307 -11.26 13.73 -4.67
C LEU A 307 -11.51 13.22 -6.09
N CYS A 308 -12.62 12.54 -6.32
CA CYS A 308 -13.02 12.15 -7.66
C CYS A 308 -14.50 12.37 -7.91
N LEU A 309 -14.86 12.35 -9.19
CA LEU A 309 -16.22 12.54 -9.63
C LEU A 309 -16.72 11.36 -10.47
N ASP A 310 -18.04 11.35 -10.65
CA ASP A 310 -18.79 10.41 -11.46
C ASP A 310 -19.88 11.16 -12.27
N GLN A 311 -20.71 10.43 -13.01
CA GLN A 311 -21.81 11.03 -13.76
C GLN A 311 -22.91 11.65 -12.85
N GLU A 312 -22.89 11.45 -11.54
CA GLU A 312 -23.89 11.97 -10.61
C GLU A 312 -23.47 13.30 -9.96
N GLU A 313 -22.29 13.82 -10.30
CA GLU A 313 -21.69 15.04 -9.72
C GLU A 313 -21.61 14.98 -8.19
N LYS A 314 -21.10 13.84 -7.71
CA LYS A 314 -20.75 13.63 -6.30
C LYS A 314 -19.27 13.90 -6.07
N ALA A 315 -18.95 14.52 -4.94
CA ALA A 315 -17.58 14.66 -4.44
C ALA A 315 -17.19 13.35 -3.76
N LEU A 316 -16.70 12.39 -4.54
CA LEU A 316 -16.35 11.07 -4.05
C LEU A 316 -14.91 11.04 -3.54
N VAL A 317 -14.61 10.15 -2.59
CA VAL A 317 -13.24 9.85 -2.17
C VAL A 317 -12.81 8.50 -2.75
N THR A 318 -11.57 8.41 -3.21
CA THR A 318 -10.92 7.17 -3.69
C THR A 318 -9.41 7.29 -3.44
N ASP A 319 -8.69 6.19 -3.43
CA ASP A 319 -7.28 6.20 -3.03
C ASP A 319 -6.37 6.01 -4.22
N LEU A 320 -5.47 6.96 -4.45
CA LEU A 320 -4.43 6.82 -5.47
C LEU A 320 -3.42 5.75 -5.01
N LYS A 321 -3.38 4.63 -5.73
CA LYS A 321 -2.60 3.42 -5.39
C LYS A 321 -1.25 3.36 -6.10
N SER A 322 -1.20 3.86 -7.33
CA SER A 322 0.04 3.92 -8.11
C SER A 322 -0.13 4.83 -9.31
N PHE A 323 0.99 5.37 -9.76
CA PHE A 323 1.12 5.91 -11.11
C PHE A 323 2.37 5.34 -11.81
N SER A 324 2.36 5.39 -13.14
CA SER A 324 3.51 5.10 -13.99
C SER A 324 3.67 6.23 -15.01
N SER A 325 4.58 6.10 -15.98
CA SER A 325 4.69 7.07 -17.08
C SER A 325 3.44 7.22 -17.94
N ILE A 326 2.42 6.37 -17.79
CA ILE A 326 1.21 6.43 -18.62
C ILE A 326 -0.10 6.31 -17.84
N LYS A 327 -0.13 5.61 -16.71
CA LYS A 327 -1.38 5.23 -16.03
C LYS A 327 -1.37 5.63 -14.56
N ALA A 328 -2.47 6.18 -14.08
CA ALA A 328 -2.77 6.29 -12.66
C ALA A 328 -3.85 5.24 -12.31
N SER A 329 -3.64 4.52 -11.21
CA SER A 329 -4.54 3.47 -10.72
C SER A 329 -4.96 3.77 -9.30
N PHE A 330 -6.22 3.49 -9.02
CA PHE A 330 -6.83 3.76 -7.72
C PHE A 330 -7.29 2.46 -7.05
N ILE A 331 -7.56 2.54 -5.76
CA ILE A 331 -8.07 1.46 -4.92
C ILE A 331 -9.24 1.97 -4.07
N TYR A 332 -10.01 1.03 -3.53
CA TYR A 332 -11.01 1.32 -2.51
C TYR A 332 -10.33 1.98 -1.31
N PRO A 333 -10.94 3.02 -0.69
CA PRO A 333 -10.38 3.66 0.49
C PRO A 333 -10.22 2.70 1.66
N ASP A 334 -9.17 2.93 2.44
CA ASP A 334 -8.81 2.06 3.57
C ASP A 334 -9.56 2.42 4.86
N THR A 335 -9.98 3.68 5.02
CA THR A 335 -10.68 4.12 6.24
C THR A 335 -12.20 4.02 6.11
N ALA A 336 -12.88 3.79 7.24
CA ALA A 336 -14.33 3.67 7.27
C ALA A 336 -15.02 4.99 6.87
N GLU A 337 -14.42 6.12 7.27
CA GLU A 337 -14.89 7.47 6.98
C GLU A 337 -14.87 7.77 5.48
N GLU A 338 -13.77 7.45 4.79
CA GLU A 338 -13.66 7.64 3.34
C GLU A 338 -14.56 6.67 2.57
N GLN A 339 -14.73 5.44 3.06
CA GLN A 339 -15.61 4.43 2.46
C GLN A 339 -17.08 4.89 2.41
N VAL A 340 -17.53 5.73 3.35
CA VAL A 340 -18.88 6.34 3.30
C VAL A 340 -19.04 7.28 2.10
N LEU A 341 -17.95 7.90 1.65
CA LEU A 341 -17.91 8.84 0.53
C LEU A 341 -17.41 8.18 -0.77
N TYR A 342 -17.27 6.85 -0.79
CA TYR A 342 -16.77 6.10 -1.92
C TYR A 342 -17.89 5.44 -2.71
N GLU A 343 -17.71 5.42 -4.04
CA GLU A 343 -18.46 4.52 -4.91
C GLU A 343 -17.60 4.11 -6.12
N GLY A 344 -17.79 2.86 -6.53
CA GLY A 344 -17.08 2.28 -7.65
C GLY A 344 -17.51 2.91 -8.97
N LYS A 345 -16.53 3.20 -9.83
CA LYS A 345 -16.76 3.80 -11.14
C LYS A 345 -17.45 2.81 -12.07
N ILE A 346 -18.48 3.29 -12.76
CA ILE A 346 -19.32 2.51 -13.66
C ILE A 346 -19.33 3.10 -15.07
N VAL A 347 -20.01 2.41 -15.98
CA VAL A 347 -20.24 2.92 -17.33
C VAL A 347 -21.01 4.24 -17.26
N GLY A 348 -20.44 5.27 -17.90
CA GLY A 348 -20.97 6.64 -17.88
C GLY A 348 -20.03 7.62 -17.19
N ASP A 349 -19.21 7.14 -16.25
CA ASP A 349 -18.27 7.98 -15.49
C ASP A 349 -17.01 8.33 -16.28
N SER A 350 -16.78 7.64 -17.40
CA SER A 350 -15.66 7.87 -18.31
C SER A 350 -15.45 9.36 -18.61
N GLY A 351 -14.21 9.80 -18.43
CA GLY A 351 -13.81 11.19 -18.60
C GLY A 351 -13.96 12.07 -17.37
N ASN A 352 -14.66 11.65 -16.31
CA ASN A 352 -14.66 12.40 -15.05
C ASN A 352 -13.25 12.41 -14.44
N PRO A 353 -12.87 13.51 -13.77
CA PRO A 353 -11.54 13.66 -13.21
C PRO A 353 -11.39 13.01 -11.82
N ALA A 354 -10.14 12.71 -11.49
CA ALA A 354 -9.68 12.50 -10.12
C ALA A 354 -8.54 13.48 -9.80
N PHE A 355 -8.56 14.01 -8.59
CA PHE A 355 -7.70 15.09 -8.14
C PHE A 355 -7.01 14.75 -6.82
N LEU A 356 -5.74 15.14 -6.70
CA LEU A 356 -5.18 15.46 -5.39
C LEU A 356 -5.56 16.88 -5.02
N ILE A 357 -5.73 17.15 -3.72
CA ILE A 357 -5.96 18.49 -3.21
C ILE A 357 -4.67 19.00 -2.59
N VAL A 358 -4.07 20.04 -3.17
CA VAL A 358 -2.83 20.65 -2.71
C VAL A 358 -3.09 22.13 -2.47
N ASP A 359 -3.00 22.56 -1.21
CA ASP A 359 -3.21 23.96 -0.79
C ASP A 359 -4.56 24.56 -1.23
N GLY A 360 -5.61 23.73 -1.24
CA GLY A 360 -6.95 24.11 -1.67
C GLY A 360 -7.14 24.18 -3.19
N GLU A 361 -6.11 23.84 -3.96
CA GLU A 361 -6.17 23.71 -5.42
C GLU A 361 -6.36 22.26 -5.85
N LEU A 362 -7.08 22.07 -6.95
CA LEU A 362 -7.28 20.75 -7.53
C LEU A 362 -6.19 20.42 -8.55
N VAL A 363 -5.48 19.32 -8.30
CA VAL A 363 -4.41 18.81 -9.16
C VAL A 363 -4.91 17.55 -9.86
N CYS A 364 -5.22 17.67 -11.16
CA CYS A 364 -5.82 16.61 -11.95
C CYS A 364 -4.80 15.51 -12.24
N ILE A 365 -5.04 14.33 -11.68
CA ILE A 365 -4.18 13.16 -11.84
C ILE A 365 -4.58 12.38 -13.08
N THR A 366 -5.89 12.19 -13.28
CA THR A 366 -6.41 11.39 -14.38
C THR A 366 -7.83 11.78 -14.77
N LEU A 367 -8.26 11.25 -15.92
CA LEU A 367 -9.64 11.19 -16.36
C LEU A 367 -10.03 9.70 -16.44
N TRP A 368 -11.23 9.33 -16.00
CA TRP A 368 -11.61 7.92 -15.90
C TRP A 368 -11.64 7.21 -17.24
N THR A 369 -10.92 6.09 -17.31
CA THR A 369 -10.91 5.14 -18.43
C THR A 369 -11.56 3.81 -18.03
N TYR A 370 -11.26 3.30 -16.83
CA TYR A 370 -11.78 2.02 -16.33
C TYR A 370 -12.64 2.18 -15.07
N GLY A 371 -13.57 1.25 -14.91
CA GLY A 371 -14.47 1.16 -13.76
C GLY A 371 -13.84 0.52 -12.51
N GLY A 372 -14.68 0.18 -11.52
CA GLY A 372 -14.26 -0.37 -10.24
C GLY A 372 -13.65 0.72 -9.36
N ALA A 373 -12.47 0.49 -8.79
CA ALA A 373 -11.76 1.53 -8.03
C ALA A 373 -11.35 2.75 -8.86
N GLY A 374 -11.27 2.59 -10.19
CA GLY A 374 -10.91 3.65 -11.11
C GLY A 374 -9.46 3.54 -11.58
N ALA A 375 -9.25 3.84 -12.85
CA ALA A 375 -7.94 4.05 -13.44
C ALA A 375 -8.07 4.86 -14.72
N GLY A 376 -6.99 5.52 -15.12
CA GLY A 376 -6.95 6.29 -16.35
C GLY A 376 -5.54 6.71 -16.71
N THR A 377 -5.43 7.51 -17.77
CA THR A 377 -4.14 8.05 -18.19
C THR A 377 -3.61 9.04 -17.16
N PHE A 378 -2.38 8.86 -16.69
CA PHE A 378 -1.73 9.82 -15.80
C PHE A 378 -1.34 11.05 -16.61
N LEU A 379 -1.88 12.22 -16.25
CA LEU A 379 -1.76 13.43 -17.08
C LEU A 379 -0.36 14.05 -17.07
N THR A 380 0.37 13.98 -15.96
CA THR A 380 1.65 14.70 -15.80
C THR A 380 2.72 14.32 -16.83
N PRO A 381 2.96 13.02 -17.13
CA PRO A 381 3.88 12.65 -18.20
C PRO A 381 3.43 13.09 -19.60
N GLN A 382 2.15 13.47 -19.76
CA GLN A 382 1.56 13.88 -21.04
C GLN A 382 1.54 15.39 -21.24
N ILE A 383 2.05 16.19 -20.30
CA ILE A 383 1.98 17.67 -20.34
C ILE A 383 2.51 18.24 -21.65
N SER A 384 3.69 17.77 -22.10
CA SER A 384 4.29 18.23 -23.36
C SER A 384 3.37 17.98 -24.55
N THR A 385 2.84 16.76 -24.66
CA THR A 385 1.92 16.40 -25.76
C THR A 385 0.60 17.15 -25.67
N MET A 386 0.04 17.32 -24.47
CA MET A 386 -1.21 18.07 -24.26
C MET A 386 -1.05 19.55 -24.60
N ASN A 387 0.08 20.17 -24.24
CA ASN A 387 0.42 21.54 -24.64
C ASN A 387 0.54 21.65 -26.17
N GLN A 388 1.15 20.66 -26.83
CA GLN A 388 1.19 20.64 -28.30
C GLN A 388 -0.21 20.48 -28.90
N MET A 389 -1.08 19.66 -28.32
CA MET A 389 -2.48 19.52 -28.75
C MET A 389 -3.26 20.83 -28.63
N ILE A 390 -2.99 21.63 -27.59
CA ILE A 390 -3.54 22.98 -27.42
C ILE A 390 -3.07 23.90 -28.56
N VAL A 391 -1.76 23.94 -28.82
CA VAL A 391 -1.18 24.75 -29.91
C VAL A 391 -1.75 24.36 -31.27
N ASP A 392 -1.89 23.06 -31.53
CA ASP A 392 -2.47 22.53 -32.76
C ASP A 392 -3.92 22.97 -32.95
N LEU A 393 -4.72 22.95 -31.87
CA LEU A 393 -6.12 23.35 -31.89
C LEU A 393 -6.29 24.85 -32.13
N ASP A 394 -5.52 25.66 -31.41
CA ASP A 394 -5.47 27.11 -31.59
C ASP A 394 -5.11 27.45 -33.04
N THR A 395 -4.05 26.82 -33.56
CA THR A 395 -3.59 26.99 -34.94
C THR A 395 -4.68 26.62 -35.95
N ALA A 396 -5.35 25.47 -35.76
CA ALA A 396 -6.42 25.02 -36.64
C ALA A 396 -7.64 25.96 -36.61
N ALA A 397 -7.88 26.65 -35.49
CA ALA A 397 -8.92 27.66 -35.35
C ALA A 397 -8.48 29.07 -35.77
N GLY A 398 -7.23 29.26 -36.19
CA GLY A 398 -6.69 30.56 -36.58
C GLY A 398 -6.51 31.54 -35.41
N ILE A 399 -6.34 31.03 -34.19
CA ILE A 399 -6.09 31.81 -32.98
C ILE A 399 -4.71 31.46 -32.38
N SER A 400 -4.27 32.25 -31.42
CA SER A 400 -3.07 31.96 -30.61
C SER A 400 -3.34 32.44 -29.20
N THR A 401 -3.67 31.53 -28.29
CA THR A 401 -3.95 31.89 -26.89
C THR A 401 -2.69 31.97 -26.06
N GLY A 402 -1.65 31.21 -26.42
CA GLY A 402 -0.44 31.05 -25.62
C GLY A 402 -0.67 30.26 -24.32
N TYR A 403 -1.83 29.63 -24.15
CA TYR A 403 -2.14 28.86 -22.96
C TYR A 403 -1.40 27.52 -22.94
N THR A 404 -0.96 27.15 -21.74
CA THR A 404 -0.40 25.83 -21.42
C THR A 404 -1.05 25.31 -20.15
N LEU A 405 -0.94 24.01 -19.91
CA LEU A 405 -1.24 23.42 -18.61
C LEU A 405 -0.45 24.14 -17.52
N THR A 406 -1.09 24.35 -16.37
CA THR A 406 -0.47 24.99 -15.21
C THR A 406 -0.06 23.92 -14.21
N GLU A 407 1.22 23.90 -13.86
CA GLU A 407 1.76 23.00 -12.84
C GLU A 407 1.53 23.58 -11.44
N ILE A 408 1.25 22.72 -10.46
CA ILE A 408 1.21 23.10 -9.04
C ILE A 408 2.63 23.36 -8.52
N ASP A 409 2.78 24.36 -7.67
CA ASP A 409 4.05 24.63 -6.98
C ASP A 409 4.17 23.67 -5.79
N LEU A 410 5.25 22.90 -5.75
CA LEU A 410 5.53 21.92 -4.70
C LEU A 410 6.70 22.34 -3.78
N THR A 411 7.24 23.55 -3.95
CA THR A 411 8.47 23.98 -3.25
C THR A 411 8.34 24.08 -1.73
N SER A 412 7.11 24.09 -1.20
CA SER A 412 6.83 24.04 0.24
C SER A 412 6.92 22.64 0.86
N TYR A 413 7.02 21.58 0.05
CA TYR A 413 7.06 20.20 0.53
C TYR A 413 8.47 19.62 0.46
N LEU A 414 8.70 18.57 1.26
CA LEU A 414 9.96 17.84 1.26
C LEU A 414 10.28 17.28 -0.14
N ASN A 415 11.47 17.64 -0.63
CA ASN A 415 12.02 17.16 -1.89
C ASN A 415 13.09 16.09 -1.59
N PHE A 416 12.79 14.84 -1.91
CA PHE A 416 13.60 13.65 -1.64
C PHE A 416 14.80 13.46 -2.59
N SER A 417 14.87 14.21 -3.70
CA SER A 417 16.01 14.13 -4.65
C SER A 417 17.19 15.02 -4.24
N THR A 418 16.96 15.98 -3.34
CA THR A 418 17.94 17.02 -2.96
C THR A 418 18.46 16.92 -1.53
N GLY A 419 17.92 16.01 -0.70
CA GLY A 419 18.31 15.86 0.70
C GLY A 419 18.80 14.45 1.06
N ASN A 420 19.93 14.37 1.77
CA ASN A 420 20.23 13.24 2.64
C ASN A 420 19.29 13.35 3.86
N TYR A 421 18.10 12.75 3.81
CA TYR A 421 17.16 12.83 4.92
C TYR A 421 17.54 11.82 6.01
N LEU A 422 18.20 12.32 7.06
CA LEU A 422 18.02 11.77 8.40
C LEU A 422 16.77 12.46 8.95
N ILE A 423 15.66 11.73 9.04
CA ILE A 423 14.48 12.22 9.76
C ILE A 423 14.88 12.19 11.22
N GLU A 424 15.12 13.36 11.81
CA GLU A 424 15.48 13.46 13.23
C GLU A 424 14.28 12.96 14.06
N ASN A 425 14.55 12.00 14.95
CA ASN A 425 13.62 11.35 15.89
C ASN A 425 12.77 12.30 16.76
N SER A 426 12.94 13.61 16.66
CA SER A 426 12.29 14.62 17.51
C SER A 426 10.80 14.82 17.25
N ASP A 427 10.26 14.33 16.13
CA ASP A 427 8.81 14.37 15.84
C ASP A 427 8.09 13.05 16.19
N LEU A 428 8.83 12.03 16.64
CA LEU A 428 8.31 10.75 17.14
C LEU A 428 8.35 10.74 18.67
N ASP A 429 7.49 11.56 19.28
CA ASP A 429 7.32 11.60 20.73
C ASP A 429 6.55 10.35 21.20
N ASN A 430 7.26 9.21 21.27
CA ASN A 430 7.20 8.16 22.30
C ASN A 430 7.74 6.81 21.79
N GLY A 431 9.05 6.61 21.92
CA GLY A 431 9.62 5.27 22.12
C GLY A 431 10.38 4.67 20.94
N ASN A 432 11.71 4.74 21.01
CA ASN A 432 12.69 3.87 20.35
C ASN A 432 12.36 3.41 18.91
N ALA A 433 12.59 4.29 17.93
CA ALA A 433 12.89 3.84 16.57
C ALA A 433 14.42 3.83 16.37
N SER A 434 14.97 2.64 16.15
CA SER A 434 16.37 2.40 15.82
C SER A 434 16.54 2.40 14.30
N LEU A 435 17.28 3.36 13.75
CA LEU A 435 17.66 3.40 12.34
C LEU A 435 18.82 2.41 12.09
N TRP A 436 18.53 1.25 11.49
CA TRP A 436 19.52 0.40 10.80
C TRP A 436 19.09 0.07 9.38
#